data_AF-A0A2G2GMN3-F1
#
_entry.id   AF-A0A2G2GMN3-F1
#
_cell.length_a   1.000
_cell.length_b   1.000
_cell.length_c   1.000
_cell.angle_alpha   90.00
_cell.angle_beta   90.00
_cell.angle_gamma   90.00
#
_symmetry.space_group_name_H-M   'P 1'
#
loop_
_entity.id
_entity.type
_entity.pdbx_description
1 polymer ?
#
loop_
_entity_poly.entity_id
_entity_poly.type
_entity_poly.pdbx_seq_one_letter_code
_entity_poly.pdbx_strand_id
1 'polypeptide(L)'
;MISQSKLTFVAIVLASSANLFFFTPALADDVNAAKGKAVYEGTCIYCHGDNGKGEIPGSPDFNKTDGVLSKTDEELIRNITEGFESPGADMPMPAKGGNPDLTDEDIANVLTFLKTKFVKEKSK
;
A
#
# COMPACT_ATOMS: atom_id res chain seq x y z
N MET A 1 -2.42 -73.09 37.01
CA MET A 1 -1.87 -71.72 37.07
C MET A 1 -2.55 -70.90 35.98
N ILE A 2 -3.22 -69.83 36.38
CA ILE A 2 -4.09 -68.96 35.56
C ILE A 2 -3.21 -67.91 34.86
N SER A 3 -3.43 -67.61 33.58
CA SER A 3 -3.18 -66.27 33.04
C SER A 3 -4.03 -65.98 31.81
N GLN A 4 -4.89 -64.98 31.97
CA GLN A 4 -5.80 -64.38 31.01
C GLN A 4 -5.03 -63.43 30.09
N SER A 5 -5.51 -63.20 28.85
CA SER A 5 -6.05 -61.88 28.45
C SER A 5 -6.10 -61.65 26.93
N LYS A 6 -7.34 -61.40 26.48
CA LYS A 6 -7.79 -60.29 25.60
C LYS A 6 -7.41 -60.31 24.11
N LEU A 7 -8.35 -60.92 23.37
CA LEU A 7 -8.72 -60.62 22.00
C LEU A 7 -8.98 -59.11 21.84
N THR A 8 -8.29 -58.44 20.91
CA THR A 8 -8.60 -57.05 20.51
C THR A 8 -8.85 -57.02 19.00
N PHE A 9 -10.11 -56.81 18.62
CA PHE A 9 -10.51 -56.45 17.26
C PHE A 9 -10.06 -55.01 16.98
N VAL A 10 -9.37 -54.77 15.87
CA VAL A 10 -9.26 -53.43 15.28
C VAL A 10 -9.68 -53.54 13.82
N ALA A 11 -10.82 -52.92 13.54
CA ALA A 11 -11.41 -52.81 12.22
C ALA A 11 -10.64 -51.82 11.34
N ILE A 12 -10.48 -52.21 10.08
CA ILE A 12 -9.94 -51.40 8.98
C ILE A 12 -10.95 -50.28 8.68
N VAL A 13 -10.53 -49.02 8.76
CA VAL A 13 -11.27 -47.88 8.19
C VAL A 13 -10.43 -47.28 7.07
N LEU A 14 -10.80 -47.58 5.83
CA LEU A 14 -10.30 -46.92 4.63
C LEU A 14 -11.08 -45.60 4.46
N ALA A 15 -10.47 -44.48 4.83
CA ALA A 15 -11.04 -43.16 4.55
C ALA A 15 -10.48 -42.62 3.23
N SER A 16 -11.34 -42.53 2.23
CA SER A 16 -11.09 -41.96 0.90
C SER A 16 -10.68 -40.49 0.99
N SER A 17 -9.53 -40.14 0.43
CA SER A 17 -9.03 -38.77 0.34
C SER A 17 -9.82 -37.96 -0.70
N ALA A 18 -10.79 -37.19 -0.24
CA ALA A 18 -11.39 -36.10 -1.03
C ALA A 18 -10.37 -34.94 -1.08
N ASN A 19 -9.79 -34.70 -2.26
CA ASN A 19 -8.97 -33.52 -2.52
C ASN A 19 -9.87 -32.28 -2.48
N LEU A 20 -9.84 -31.57 -1.35
CA LEU A 20 -10.33 -30.20 -1.25
C LEU A 20 -9.36 -29.31 -2.03
N PHE A 21 -9.73 -28.98 -3.27
CA PHE A 21 -9.15 -27.81 -3.94
C PHE A 21 -9.64 -26.58 -3.18
N PHE A 22 -8.81 -26.11 -2.25
CA PHE A 22 -8.96 -24.78 -1.67
C PHE A 22 -8.74 -23.77 -2.79
N PHE A 23 -9.83 -23.21 -3.30
CA PHE A 23 -9.77 -22.00 -4.11
C PHE A 23 -9.33 -20.88 -3.17
N THR A 24 -8.03 -20.65 -3.04
CA THR A 24 -7.51 -19.48 -2.34
C THR A 24 -7.93 -18.26 -3.12
N PRO A 25 -8.82 -17.39 -2.60
CA PRO A 25 -9.01 -16.09 -3.22
C PRO A 25 -7.65 -15.38 -3.20
N ALA A 26 -7.19 -14.94 -4.36
CA ALA A 26 -6.10 -13.99 -4.43
C ALA A 26 -6.51 -12.78 -3.59
N LEU A 27 -5.81 -12.57 -2.48
CA LEU A 27 -5.93 -11.38 -1.67
C LEU A 27 -5.70 -10.18 -2.61
N ALA A 28 -6.69 -9.29 -2.68
CA ALA A 28 -6.50 -7.98 -3.29
C ALA A 28 -5.21 -7.37 -2.76
N ASP A 29 -4.37 -6.84 -3.66
CA ASP A 29 -3.10 -6.21 -3.33
C ASP A 29 -3.29 -5.23 -2.17
N ASP A 30 -2.78 -5.62 -1.00
CA ASP A 30 -3.03 -4.96 0.27
C ASP A 30 -2.23 -3.67 0.32
N VAL A 31 -2.89 -2.57 -0.05
CA VAL A 31 -2.31 -1.24 -0.02
C VAL A 31 -1.87 -0.92 1.41
N ASN A 32 -0.56 -0.82 1.60
CA ASN A 32 0.08 -0.84 2.91
C ASN A 32 0.74 0.50 3.22
N ALA A 33 0.17 1.26 4.16
CA ALA A 33 0.68 2.57 4.57
C ALA A 33 2.12 2.53 5.12
N ALA A 34 2.58 1.41 5.68
CA ALA A 34 3.96 1.27 6.15
C ALA A 34 4.95 1.10 4.98
N LYS A 35 4.59 0.33 3.95
CA LYS A 35 5.35 0.30 2.69
C LYS A 35 5.36 1.69 2.03
N GLY A 36 4.21 2.35 2.00
CA GLY A 36 4.08 3.71 1.47
C GLY A 36 4.96 4.73 2.19
N LYS A 37 5.07 4.62 3.52
CA LYS A 37 6.01 5.43 4.31
C LYS A 37 7.46 5.24 3.86
N ALA A 38 7.89 4.00 3.63
CA ALA A 38 9.25 3.71 3.19
C ALA A 38 9.53 4.31 1.80
N VAL A 39 8.57 4.22 0.86
CA VAL A 39 8.66 4.87 -0.46
C VAL A 39 8.77 6.39 -0.30
N TYR A 40 7.92 6.99 0.53
CA TYR A 40 7.95 8.43 0.79
C TYR A 40 9.30 8.90 1.33
N GLU A 41 9.82 8.22 2.36
CA GLU A 41 11.09 8.55 3.00
C GLU A 41 12.30 8.30 2.10
N GLY A 42 12.23 7.34 1.19
CA GLY A 42 13.33 7.02 0.27
C GLY A 42 13.36 7.87 -1.00
N THR A 43 12.21 8.40 -1.44
CA THR A 43 12.09 9.07 -2.75
C THR A 43 11.49 10.46 -2.65
N CYS A 44 10.34 10.61 -1.98
CA CYS A 44 9.51 11.81 -2.09
C CYS A 44 9.90 12.91 -1.10
N ILE A 45 10.44 12.53 0.07
CA ILE A 45 10.68 13.42 1.20
C ILE A 45 11.66 14.55 0.88
N TYR A 46 12.60 14.35 -0.04
CA TYR A 46 13.61 15.35 -0.38
C TYR A 46 13.02 16.65 -0.95
N CYS A 47 11.89 16.55 -1.64
CA CYS A 47 11.19 17.71 -2.19
C CYS A 47 9.94 18.08 -1.38
N HIS A 48 9.25 17.09 -0.82
CA HIS A 48 7.98 17.32 -0.12
C HIS A 48 8.10 17.56 1.40
N GLY A 49 9.28 17.29 1.98
CA GLY A 49 9.58 17.51 3.39
C GLY A 49 8.95 16.48 4.33
N ASP A 50 9.46 16.36 5.55
CA ASP A 50 8.93 15.40 6.54
C ASP A 50 7.48 15.74 6.97
N ASN A 51 7.17 17.02 6.97
CA ASN A 51 5.92 17.63 7.39
C ASN A 51 4.95 17.85 6.21
N GLY A 52 5.34 17.48 4.99
CA GLY A 52 4.51 17.58 3.80
C GLY A 52 4.22 19.00 3.33
N LYS A 53 4.97 20.02 3.79
CA LYS A 53 4.77 21.42 3.38
C LYS A 53 5.55 21.82 2.13
N GLY A 54 6.42 20.93 1.62
CA GLY A 54 7.35 21.22 0.54
C GLY A 54 8.63 21.90 1.02
N GLU A 55 9.76 21.44 0.49
CA GLU A 55 11.11 21.99 0.73
C GLU A 55 11.61 22.83 -0.47
N ILE A 56 10.91 22.75 -1.61
CA ILE A 56 11.25 23.47 -2.84
C ILE A 56 10.07 24.32 -3.34
N PRO A 57 10.33 25.46 -4.01
CA PRO A 57 9.28 26.28 -4.61
C PRO A 57 8.37 25.46 -5.54
N GLY A 58 7.06 25.63 -5.39
CA GLY A 58 6.05 24.92 -6.17
C GLY A 58 5.68 23.51 -5.67
N SER A 59 6.39 22.96 -4.67
CA SER A 59 5.89 21.78 -3.97
C SER A 59 4.61 22.11 -3.21
N PRO A 60 3.58 21.24 -3.28
CA PRO A 60 2.32 21.49 -2.59
C PRO A 60 2.46 21.28 -1.09
N ASP A 61 1.63 22.01 -0.32
CA ASP A 61 1.38 21.71 1.08
C ASP A 61 0.26 20.67 1.19
N PHE A 62 0.62 19.45 1.59
CA PHE A 62 -0.30 18.32 1.76
C PHE A 62 -1.26 18.49 2.92
N ASN A 63 -1.02 19.43 3.84
CA ASN A 63 -1.87 19.64 5.02
C ASN A 63 -3.11 20.50 4.74
N LYS A 64 -3.26 21.01 3.51
CA LYS A 64 -4.42 21.82 3.10
C LYS A 64 -5.62 20.92 2.79
N THR A 65 -6.74 21.18 3.46
CA THR A 65 -8.00 20.43 3.32
C THR A 65 -8.62 20.49 1.93
N ASP A 66 -8.39 21.58 1.21
CA ASP A 66 -8.77 21.82 -0.18
C ASP A 66 -7.54 21.82 -1.13
N GLY A 67 -6.42 21.28 -0.64
CA GLY A 67 -5.17 21.19 -1.39
C GLY A 67 -5.12 20.02 -2.36
N VAL A 68 -3.91 19.69 -2.82
CA VAL A 68 -3.70 18.66 -3.85
C VAL A 68 -4.26 17.30 -3.47
N LEU A 69 -4.20 16.90 -2.19
CA LEU A 69 -4.72 15.61 -1.73
C LEU A 69 -6.26 15.52 -1.73
N SER A 70 -6.97 16.61 -2.08
CA SER A 70 -8.42 16.59 -2.31
C SER A 70 -8.82 16.12 -3.72
N LYS A 71 -7.84 15.95 -4.62
CA LYS A 71 -8.03 15.38 -5.97
C LYS A 71 -8.39 13.89 -5.91
N THR A 72 -8.87 13.33 -7.03
CA THR A 72 -9.18 11.91 -7.09
C THR A 72 -7.91 11.06 -7.01
N ASP A 73 -8.04 9.81 -6.56
CA ASP A 73 -6.89 8.91 -6.51
C ASP A 73 -6.30 8.65 -7.88
N GLU A 74 -7.13 8.56 -8.92
CA GLU A 74 -6.68 8.35 -10.29
C GLU A 74 -5.84 9.54 -10.78
N GLU A 75 -6.23 10.77 -10.46
CA GLU A 75 -5.44 11.95 -10.81
C GLU A 75 -4.12 11.99 -10.05
N LEU A 76 -4.13 11.66 -8.75
CA LEU A 76 -2.92 11.65 -7.94
C LEU A 76 -1.94 10.55 -8.35
N ILE A 77 -2.44 9.33 -8.60
CA ILE A 77 -1.65 8.22 -9.14
C ILE A 77 -1.03 8.64 -10.47
N ARG A 78 -1.82 9.16 -11.42
CA ARG A 78 -1.29 9.60 -12.71
C ARG A 78 -0.19 10.65 -12.55
N ASN A 79 -0.40 11.66 -11.72
CA ASN A 79 0.59 12.70 -11.47
C ASN A 79 1.89 12.10 -10.88
N ILE A 80 1.80 11.17 -9.94
CA ILE A 80 2.97 10.48 -9.37
C ILE A 80 3.67 9.63 -10.44
N THR A 81 2.91 8.86 -11.22
CA THR A 81 3.44 7.94 -12.23
C THR A 81 4.12 8.67 -13.39
N GLU A 82 3.46 9.68 -13.94
CA GLU A 82 3.87 10.37 -15.17
C GLU A 82 4.68 11.64 -14.90
N GLY A 83 4.66 12.12 -13.67
CA GLY A 83 5.15 13.45 -13.31
C GLY A 83 4.06 14.50 -13.46
N PHE A 84 4.32 15.70 -12.93
CA PHE A 84 3.33 16.77 -12.93
C PHE A 84 3.98 18.15 -12.84
N GLU A 85 3.50 19.10 -13.63
CA GLU A 85 3.93 20.48 -13.55
C GLU A 85 2.86 21.31 -12.81
N SER A 86 3.15 21.65 -11.56
CA SER A 86 2.28 22.54 -10.78
C SER A 86 2.40 23.97 -11.29
N PRO A 87 1.29 24.73 -11.40
CA PRO A 87 1.36 26.15 -11.72
C PRO A 87 2.27 26.90 -10.74
N GLY A 88 3.26 27.62 -11.27
CA GLY A 88 4.23 28.37 -10.47
C GLY A 88 5.32 27.52 -9.82
N ALA A 89 5.50 26.26 -10.24
CA ALA A 89 6.68 25.49 -9.87
C ALA A 89 7.87 25.87 -10.74
N ASP A 90 9.04 26.03 -10.11
CA ASP A 90 10.31 26.28 -10.80
C ASP A 90 10.80 25.03 -11.57
N MET A 91 10.31 23.86 -11.16
CA MET A 91 10.64 22.58 -11.75
C MET A 91 9.44 21.64 -11.75
N PRO A 92 9.27 20.82 -12.80
CA PRO A 92 8.22 19.80 -12.82
C PRO A 92 8.53 18.72 -11.78
N MET A 93 7.49 18.14 -11.19
CA MET A 93 7.60 16.90 -10.43
C MET A 93 7.98 15.78 -11.41
N PRO A 94 9.12 15.11 -11.23
CA PRO A 94 9.54 14.03 -12.13
C PRO A 94 8.63 12.82 -12.01
N ALA A 95 8.49 12.07 -13.11
CA ALA A 95 7.85 10.77 -13.12
C ALA A 95 8.40 9.87 -12.00
N LYS A 96 7.51 9.25 -11.25
CA LYS A 96 7.80 8.39 -10.09
C LYS A 96 8.70 9.05 -9.04
N GLY A 97 8.65 10.38 -8.90
CA GLY A 97 9.53 11.12 -7.99
C GLY A 97 11.01 11.02 -8.36
N GLY A 98 11.33 10.70 -9.61
CA GLY A 98 12.70 10.50 -10.08
C GLY A 98 13.25 9.09 -9.83
N ASN A 99 12.44 8.17 -9.31
CA ASN A 99 12.81 6.79 -9.07
C ASN A 99 12.11 5.86 -10.08
N PRO A 100 12.80 5.44 -11.16
CA PRO A 100 12.17 4.63 -12.21
C PRO A 100 11.78 3.22 -11.74
N ASP A 101 12.36 2.75 -10.63
CA ASP A 101 12.17 1.40 -10.10
C ASP A 101 10.86 1.24 -9.30
N LEU A 102 10.16 2.34 -8.98
CA LEU A 102 8.89 2.25 -8.27
C LEU A 102 7.84 1.53 -9.12
N THR A 103 7.17 0.56 -8.50
CA THR A 103 6.07 -0.19 -9.10
C THR A 103 4.73 0.55 -8.93
N ASP A 104 3.70 0.10 -9.64
CA ASP A 104 2.35 0.62 -9.45
C ASP A 104 1.85 0.34 -8.02
N GLU A 105 2.26 -0.78 -7.41
CA GLU A 105 1.98 -1.09 -6.00
C GLU A 105 2.64 -0.05 -5.07
N ASP A 106 3.89 0.32 -5.32
CA ASP A 106 4.60 1.35 -4.54
C ASP A 106 3.89 2.71 -4.62
N ILE A 107 3.38 3.06 -5.80
CA ILE A 107 2.65 4.31 -6.03
C ILE A 107 1.31 4.30 -5.29
N ALA A 108 0.56 3.20 -5.33
CA ALA A 108 -0.66 3.04 -4.55
C ALA A 108 -0.40 3.11 -3.04
N ASN A 109 0.67 2.44 -2.58
CA ASN A 109 1.10 2.42 -1.19
C ASN A 109 1.46 3.83 -0.69
N VAL A 110 2.27 4.58 -1.45
CA VAL A 110 2.67 5.94 -1.07
C VAL A 110 1.49 6.90 -1.06
N LEU A 111 0.56 6.80 -2.01
CA LEU A 111 -0.65 7.62 -2.01
C LEU A 111 -1.50 7.37 -0.76
N THR A 112 -1.64 6.11 -0.36
CA THR A 112 -2.33 5.76 0.88
C THR A 112 -1.64 6.34 2.10
N PHE A 113 -0.30 6.24 2.17
CA PHE A 113 0.46 6.89 3.23
C PHE A 113 0.23 8.42 3.27
N LEU A 114 0.26 9.10 2.12
CA LEU A 114 0.03 10.54 2.04
C LEU A 114 -1.34 10.92 2.60
N LYS A 115 -2.39 10.19 2.19
CA LYS A 115 -3.75 10.44 2.66
C LYS A 115 -3.90 10.16 4.15
N THR A 116 -3.37 9.04 4.65
CA THR A 116 -3.43 8.71 6.08
C THR A 116 -2.65 9.71 6.95
N LYS A 117 -1.50 10.19 6.47
CA LYS A 117 -0.64 11.09 7.26
C LYS A 117 -1.10 12.54 7.25
N PHE A 118 -1.59 13.05 6.12
CA PHE A 118 -1.75 14.50 5.91
C PHE A 118 -3.20 14.96 5.72
N VAL A 119 -4.12 14.08 5.32
CA VAL A 119 -5.53 14.46 5.22
C VAL A 119 -6.15 14.42 6.60
N LYS A 120 -6.63 15.57 7.07
CA LYS A 120 -7.44 15.64 8.28
C LYS A 120 -8.87 15.26 7.91
N GLU A 121 -9.46 14.33 8.67
CA GLU A 121 -10.88 14.00 8.59
C GLU A 121 -11.69 15.29 8.49
N LYS A 122 -12.58 15.39 7.49
CA LYS A 122 -13.45 16.56 7.39
C LYS A 122 -14.35 16.56 8.61
N SER A 123 -14.15 17.53 9.50
CA SER A 123 -15.08 17.81 10.60
C SER A 123 -16.47 17.94 10.01
N LYS A 124 -17.32 16.97 10.36
CA LYS A 124 -18.74 16.92 9.98
C LYS A 124 -19.50 18.14 10.50
#